data_AF-A0A5J5SEM9-F1
#
_entry.id   AF-A0A5J5SEM9-F1
#
_cell.length_a   1.000
_cell.length_b   1.000
_cell.length_c   1.000
_cell.angle_alpha   90.00
_cell.angle_beta   90.00
_cell.angle_gamma   90.00
#
_symmetry.space_group_name_H-M   'P 1'
#
loop_
_entity.id
_entity.type
_entity.pdbx_description
1 polymer ?
#
loop_
_entity_poly.entity_id
_entity_poly.type
_entity_poly.pdbx_seq_one_letter_code
_entity_poly.pdbx_strand_id
1 'polypeptide(L)'
;MSRQDNIMVNRIMKHEKKSLAYQIAYRALKKIQQKIETNTLSILRQAIRGVTPDIVVKARRVGGSTHQVPIEIGSTQGKALAIRCSELVDAAKGSGDAIRKKKETHRMVEANRAFA
;
A
#
# COMPACT_ATOMS: atom_id res chain seq x y z
N MET A 1 -10.04 -18.75 2.53
CA MET A 1 -9.22 -17.57 2.90
C MET A 1 -8.43 -17.14 1.69
N SER A 2 -8.51 -15.87 1.30
CA SER A 2 -7.75 -15.40 0.14
C SER A 2 -6.27 -15.24 0.51
N ARG A 3 -5.37 -15.38 -0.48
CA ARG A 3 -3.92 -15.14 -0.29
C ARG A 3 -3.63 -13.73 0.26
N GLN A 4 -4.51 -12.76 -0.02
CA GLN A 4 -4.40 -11.39 0.46
C GLN A 4 -4.69 -11.27 1.96
N ASP A 5 -5.69 -11.99 2.46
CA ASP A 5 -6.05 -11.99 3.88
C ASP A 5 -4.90 -12.52 4.74
N ASN A 6 -4.22 -13.57 4.27
CA ASN A 6 -3.10 -14.20 4.99
C ASN A 6 -1.90 -13.24 5.09
N ILE A 7 -1.59 -12.50 4.02
CA ILE A 7 -0.51 -11.48 4.03
C ILE A 7 -0.85 -10.34 5.01
N MET A 8 -2.11 -9.91 5.05
CA MET A 8 -2.57 -8.88 5.98
C MET A 8 -2.47 -9.34 7.44
N VAL A 9 -2.94 -10.55 7.75
CA VAL A 9 -2.93 -11.09 9.11
C VAL A 9 -1.51 -11.33 9.60
N ASN A 10 -0.61 -11.86 8.76
CA ASN A 10 0.79 -12.05 9.13
C ASN A 10 1.51 -10.73 9.47
N ARG A 11 1.04 -9.60 8.94
CA ARG A 11 1.59 -8.28 9.28
C ARG A 11 1.01 -7.68 10.56
N ILE A 12 -0.27 -7.97 10.85
CA ILE A 12 -0.92 -7.56 12.11
C ILE A 12 -0.37 -8.38 13.28
N MET A 13 0.01 -9.63 13.02
CA MET A 13 0.52 -10.55 14.02
C MET A 13 1.85 -10.06 14.61
N LYS A 14 1.83 -9.78 15.91
CA LYS A 14 3.03 -9.56 16.74
C LYS A 14 3.18 -10.73 17.71
N HIS A 15 4.43 -11.09 18.04
CA HIS A 15 4.75 -12.18 18.98
C HIS A 15 4.08 -13.51 18.63
N GLU A 16 3.91 -13.80 17.33
CA GLU A 16 3.36 -15.07 16.83
C GLU A 16 1.91 -15.40 17.26
N LYS A 17 1.19 -14.43 17.83
CA LYS A 17 -0.20 -14.62 18.29
C LYS A 17 -1.19 -14.59 17.11
N LYS A 18 -1.23 -15.67 16.31
CA LYS A 18 -2.11 -15.81 15.12
C LYS A 18 -3.59 -15.59 15.44
N SER A 19 -4.10 -16.25 16.49
CA SER A 19 -5.52 -16.15 16.88
C SER A 19 -5.94 -14.70 17.16
N LEU A 20 -5.11 -13.95 17.90
CA LEU A 20 -5.38 -12.56 18.23
C LEU A 20 -5.35 -11.67 16.97
N ALA A 21 -4.39 -11.89 16.07
CA ALA A 21 -4.29 -11.16 14.81
C ALA A 21 -5.54 -11.36 13.93
N TYR A 22 -6.03 -12.60 13.84
CA TYR A 22 -7.28 -12.91 13.14
C TYR A 22 -8.47 -12.20 13.79
N GLN A 23 -8.61 -12.25 15.12
CA GLN A 23 -9.70 -11.59 15.82
C GLN A 23 -9.71 -10.08 15.58
N ILE A 24 -8.54 -9.42 15.61
CA ILE A 24 -8.42 -7.99 15.33
C ILE A 24 -8.83 -7.69 13.88
N ALA A 25 -8.31 -8.46 12.92
CA ALA A 25 -8.61 -8.26 11.49
C ALA A 25 -10.11 -8.42 11.20
N TYR A 26 -10.73 -9.51 11.67
CA TYR A 26 -12.16 -9.74 11.44
C TYR A 26 -13.05 -8.73 12.17
N ARG A 27 -12.70 -8.30 13.40
CA ARG A 27 -13.42 -7.23 14.10
C ARG A 27 -13.34 -5.91 13.35
N ALA A 28 -12.18 -5.57 12.78
CA ALA A 28 -12.01 -4.37 11.98
C ALA A 28 -12.85 -4.43 10.69
N LEU A 29 -12.82 -5.55 9.96
CA LEU A 29 -13.63 -5.75 8.76
C LEU A 29 -15.13 -5.68 9.06
N LYS A 30 -15.58 -6.27 10.17
CA LYS A 30 -16.99 -6.19 10.60
C LYS A 30 -17.41 -4.75 10.92
N LYS A 31 -16.55 -3.97 11.58
CA LYS A 31 -16.80 -2.54 11.83
C LYS A 31 -16.89 -1.73 10.53
N ILE A 32 -16.08 -2.05 9.53
CA ILE A 32 -16.12 -1.39 8.22
C ILE A 32 -17.41 -1.75 7.48
N GLN A 33 -17.80 -3.02 7.49
CA GLN A 33 -19.06 -3.50 6.89
C GLN A 33 -20.29 -2.84 7.53
N GLN A 34 -20.27 -2.58 8.84
CA GLN A 34 -21.36 -1.86 9.51
C GLN A 34 -21.47 -0.40 9.11
N LYS A 35 -20.36 0.24 8.73
CA LYS A 35 -20.34 1.65 8.30
C LYS A 35 -20.62 1.82 6.81
N ILE A 36 -20.44 0.77 6.02
CA ILE A 36 -20.52 0.82 4.57
C ILE A 36 -21.33 -0.39 4.11
N GLU A 37 -22.54 -0.16 3.60
CA GLU A 37 -23.45 -1.18 3.01
C GLU A 37 -22.91 -1.85 1.72
N THR A 38 -21.62 -1.71 1.45
CA THR A 38 -20.97 -2.25 0.25
C THR A 38 -20.05 -3.41 0.61
N ASN A 39 -19.82 -4.29 -0.36
CA ASN A 39 -18.95 -5.45 -0.19
C ASN A 39 -17.53 -5.03 0.25
N THR A 40 -17.17 -5.37 1.50
CA THR A 40 -15.89 -5.04 2.14
C THR A 40 -14.68 -5.51 1.33
N LEU A 41 -14.78 -6.61 0.59
CA LEU A 41 -13.70 -7.12 -0.26
C LEU A 41 -13.44 -6.21 -1.45
N SER A 42 -14.48 -5.58 -1.99
CA SER A 42 -14.37 -4.60 -3.08
C SER A 42 -13.59 -3.38 -2.62
N ILE A 43 -13.96 -2.86 -1.44
CA ILE A 43 -13.32 -1.69 -0.82
C ILE A 43 -11.84 -1.96 -0.54
N LEU A 44 -11.52 -3.14 0.00
CA LEU A 44 -10.14 -3.53 0.25
C LEU A 44 -9.33 -3.59 -1.05
N ARG A 45 -9.89 -4.17 -2.12
CA ARG A 45 -9.23 -4.20 -3.44
C ARG A 45 -9.03 -2.79 -3.99
N GLN A 46 -10.03 -1.92 -3.86
CA GLN A 46 -9.95 -0.52 -4.29
C GLN A 46 -8.88 0.24 -3.51
N ALA A 47 -8.83 0.09 -2.19
CA ALA A 47 -7.81 0.69 -1.35
C ALA A 47 -6.41 0.22 -1.74
N ILE A 48 -6.21 -1.09 -1.89
CA ILE A 48 -4.92 -1.66 -2.30
C ILE A 48 -4.53 -1.09 -3.68
N ARG A 49 -5.44 -1.03 -4.65
CA ARG A 49 -5.17 -0.48 -5.98
C ARG A 49 -4.82 1.02 -5.92
N GLY A 50 -5.52 1.78 -5.09
CA GLY A 50 -5.26 3.21 -4.88
C GLY A 50 -3.85 3.46 -4.35
N VAL A 51 -3.42 2.68 -3.37
CA VAL A 51 -2.10 2.84 -2.72
C VAL A 51 -0.97 2.18 -3.52
N THR A 52 -1.23 1.15 -4.32
CA THR A 52 -0.19 0.42 -5.07
C THR A 52 0.56 1.39 -5.98
N PRO A 53 1.87 1.59 -5.75
CA PRO A 53 2.71 2.34 -6.66
C PRO A 53 3.22 1.40 -7.76
N ASP A 54 3.13 1.86 -9.02
CA ASP A 54 3.68 1.14 -10.17
C ASP A 54 5.13 1.58 -10.45
N ILE A 55 5.54 2.74 -9.92
CA ILE A 55 6.88 3.31 -10.01
C ILE A 55 7.31 3.78 -8.62
N VAL A 56 8.58 3.55 -8.27
CA VAL A 56 9.25 4.15 -7.10
C VAL A 56 10.51 4.86 -7.53
N VAL A 57 11.00 5.74 -6.67
CA VAL A 57 12.27 6.43 -6.89
C VAL A 57 13.31 5.79 -5.97
N LYS A 58 14.47 5.41 -6.54
CA LYS A 58 15.62 4.92 -5.79
C LYS A 58 16.79 5.89 -5.95
N ALA A 59 17.55 6.06 -4.87
CA ALA A 59 18.80 6.80 -4.93
C ALA A 59 19.82 6.02 -5.77
N ARG A 60 20.41 6.68 -6.78
CA ARG A 60 21.52 6.16 -7.60
C ARG A 60 22.60 7.23 -7.72
N ARG A 61 23.87 6.82 -7.66
CA ARG A 61 25.01 7.71 -7.85
C ARG A 61 25.38 7.78 -9.32
N VAL A 62 25.43 8.98 -9.88
CA VAL A 62 25.79 9.23 -11.28
C VAL A 62 26.71 10.44 -11.31
N GLY A 63 27.92 10.30 -11.88
CA GLY A 63 28.86 11.42 -12.02
C GLY A 63 29.31 12.08 -10.71
N GLY A 64 29.31 11.34 -9.59
CA GLY A 64 29.74 11.86 -8.29
C GLY A 64 28.64 12.38 -7.38
N SER A 65 27.44 12.68 -7.90
CA SER A 65 26.25 13.13 -7.14
C SER A 65 25.15 12.06 -7.08
N THR A 66 24.31 12.12 -6.05
CA THR A 66 23.21 11.17 -5.81
C THR A 66 21.92 11.72 -6.39
N HIS A 67 21.35 11.01 -7.36
CA HIS A 67 20.09 11.36 -8.01
C HIS A 67 18.99 10.36 -7.66
N GLN A 68 17.76 10.83 -7.73
CA GLN A 68 16.56 10.02 -7.53
C GLN A 68 16.10 9.47 -8.87
N VAL A 69 16.40 8.20 -9.15
CA VAL A 69 16.11 7.54 -10.42
C VAL A 69 14.79 6.76 -10.32
N PRO A 70 13.83 7.01 -11.24
CA PRO A 70 12.59 6.23 -11.35
C PRO A 70 12.87 4.77 -11.71
N ILE A 71 12.19 3.85 -11.03
CA ILE A 71 12.26 2.41 -11.30
C ILE A 71 10.85 1.83 -11.24
N GLU A 72 10.49 1.10 -12.29
CA GLU A 72 9.24 0.35 -12.35
C GLU A 72 9.24 -0.83 -11.38
N ILE A 73 8.09 -1.10 -10.79
CA ILE A 73 7.93 -2.14 -9.77
C ILE A 73 7.03 -3.25 -10.30
N GLY A 74 7.45 -4.50 -10.10
CA GLY A 74 6.59 -5.64 -10.37
C GLY A 74 5.35 -5.68 -9.46
N SER A 75 4.25 -6.24 -9.98
CA SER A 75 2.93 -6.27 -9.32
C SER A 75 2.93 -6.88 -7.91
N THR A 76 3.78 -7.87 -7.64
CA THR A 76 3.93 -8.49 -6.30
C THR A 76 4.56 -7.52 -5.30
N GLN A 77 5.59 -6.81 -5.72
CA GLN A 77 6.31 -5.82 -4.88
C GLN A 77 5.44 -4.59 -4.64
N GLY A 78 4.72 -4.11 -5.66
CA GLY A 78 3.74 -3.02 -5.52
C GLY A 78 2.64 -3.34 -4.50
N LYS A 79 2.06 -4.55 -4.57
CA LYS A 79 1.07 -5.02 -3.57
C LYS A 79 1.68 -5.09 -2.17
N ALA A 80 2.91 -5.58 -2.03
CA ALA A 80 3.59 -5.64 -0.74
C ALA A 80 3.84 -4.25 -0.15
N LEU A 81 4.16 -3.26 -0.99
CA LEU A 81 4.28 -1.84 -0.62
C LEU A 81 2.92 -1.27 -0.19
N ALA A 82 1.86 -1.51 -0.96
CA ALA A 82 0.52 -1.03 -0.66
C ALA A 82 0.01 -1.51 0.70
N ILE A 83 0.18 -2.81 0.98
CA ILE A 83 -0.24 -3.41 2.25
C ILE A 83 0.63 -2.91 3.43
N ARG A 84 1.80 -2.27 3.18
CA ARG A 84 2.67 -1.76 4.27
C ARG A 84 2.14 -0.44 4.81
N CYS A 85 1.34 0.28 4.03
CA CYS A 85 0.73 1.51 4.47
C CYS A 85 -0.35 1.21 5.52
N SER A 86 -0.32 1.95 6.63
CA SER A 86 -1.22 1.71 7.77
C SER A 86 -2.68 2.15 7.52
N GLU A 87 -2.95 2.83 6.41
CA GLU A 87 -4.20 3.59 6.19
C GLU A 87 -5.03 3.03 5.03
N LEU A 88 -5.42 1.75 5.08
CA LEU A 88 -6.27 1.16 4.04
C LEU A 88 -7.68 1.78 4.01
N VAL A 89 -8.20 2.24 5.14
CA VAL A 89 -9.54 2.84 5.24
C VAL A 89 -9.58 4.23 4.61
N ASP A 90 -8.60 5.08 4.91
CA ASP A 90 -8.52 6.43 4.31
C ASP A 90 -8.15 6.34 2.83
N ALA A 91 -7.28 5.39 2.48
CA ALA A 91 -6.97 5.11 1.09
C ALA A 91 -8.21 4.66 0.28
N ALA A 92 -9.13 3.91 0.87
CA ALA A 92 -10.39 3.56 0.21
C ALA A 92 -11.22 4.80 -0.16
N LYS A 93 -11.13 5.86 0.65
CA LYS A 93 -11.80 7.15 0.43
C LYS A 93 -11.03 8.09 -0.50
N GLY A 94 -9.86 7.68 -1.01
CA GLY A 94 -9.01 8.54 -1.83
C GLY A 94 -8.17 9.56 -1.04
N SER A 95 -8.12 9.44 0.29
CA SER A 95 -7.39 10.31 1.21
C SER A 95 -6.29 9.55 1.99
N GLY A 96 -5.52 10.27 2.79
CA GLY A 96 -4.49 9.68 3.66
C GLY A 96 -3.06 9.83 3.12
N ASP A 97 -2.10 9.59 4.01
CA ASP A 97 -0.67 9.74 3.77
C ASP A 97 -0.16 8.77 2.71
N ALA A 98 -0.77 7.59 2.64
CA ALA A 98 -0.44 6.57 1.65
C ALA A 98 -0.64 7.07 0.21
N ILE A 99 -1.77 7.76 -0.06
CA ILE A 99 -2.08 8.32 -1.37
C ILE A 99 -1.24 9.56 -1.65
N ARG A 100 -1.03 10.41 -0.64
CA ARG A 100 -0.17 11.59 -0.75
C ARG A 100 1.25 11.20 -1.17
N LYS A 101 1.82 10.19 -0.53
CA LYS A 101 3.17 9.69 -0.82
C LYS A 101 3.28 9.07 -2.21
N LYS A 102 2.24 8.38 -2.68
CA LYS A 102 2.18 7.89 -4.07
C LYS A 102 2.16 9.04 -5.08
N LYS A 103 1.35 10.07 -4.85
CA LYS A 103 1.27 11.26 -5.73
C LYS A 103 2.59 12.02 -5.77
N GLU A 104 3.24 12.19 -4.62
CA GLU A 104 4.56 12.81 -4.51
C GLU A 104 5.62 12.02 -5.27
N THR A 105 5.61 10.70 -5.12
CA THR A 105 6.49 9.79 -5.89
C THR A 105 6.29 9.98 -7.40
N HIS A 106 5.05 10.06 -7.87
CA HIS A 106 4.74 10.28 -9.29
C HIS A 106 5.26 11.64 -9.79
N ARG A 107 5.04 12.71 -9.03
CA ARG A 107 5.55 14.05 -9.37
C ARG A 107 7.08 14.07 -9.47
N MET A 108 7.75 13.38 -8.55
CA MET A 108 9.21 13.28 -8.56
C MET A 108 9.73 12.46 -9.75
N VAL A 109 8.99 11.43 -10.17
CA VAL A 109 9.29 10.68 -11.38
C VAL A 109 9.15 11.55 -12.63
N GLU A 110 8.07 12.32 -12.73
CA GLU A 110 7.86 13.24 -13.86
C GLU A 110 8.96 14.31 -13.94
N ALA A 111 9.34 14.89 -12.81
CA ALA A 111 10.41 15.89 -12.74
C ALA A 111 11.78 15.31 -13.15
N ASN A 112 12.04 14.04 -12.82
CA ASN A 112 13.33 13.39 -13.07
C ASN A 112 13.37 12.55 -14.36
N ARG A 113 12.29 12.53 -15.15
CA ARG A 113 12.21 11.77 -16.41
C ARG A 113 13.25 12.21 -17.44
N ALA A 114 13.74 13.45 -17.34
CA ALA A 114 14.82 13.98 -18.19
C ALA A 114 16.22 13.44 -17.85
N PHE A 115 16.39 12.74 -16.72
CA PHE A 115 17.67 12.18 -16.26
C PHE A 115 17.73 10.64 -16.36
N ALA A 116 16.72 10.00 -16.93
CA ALA A 116 16.61 8.55 -17.09
C ALA A 116 17.20 8.08 -18.43
#